data_AF-A0A2R6GT94-F1
#
_entry.id   AF-A0A2R6GT94-F1
#
_cell.length_a   1.000
_cell.length_b   1.000
_cell.length_c   1.000
_cell.angle_alpha   90.00
_cell.angle_beta   90.00
_cell.angle_gamma   90.00
#
_symmetry.space_group_name_H-M   'P 1'
#
loop_
_entity.id
_entity.type
_entity.pdbx_description
1 polymer ?
#
loop_
_entity_poly.entity_id
_entity_poly.type
_entity_poly.pdbx_seq_one_letter_code
_entity_poly.pdbx_strand_id
1 'polypeptide(L)'
;MFAATLIYTAVVQTTGLLIVGHGLVRVQPIVALIAVVGLIGGPVAVVGSVLGYAGFQIAQGVFPVWQGATYLVFGLLIHVFRIQSGLTEIRNPLGSITQFAVFSLVVCLSAFGTASFMSWNYMLVGRFPFFPGVFFSGLSLAVSAMLGGVLALSFVQRLVSSQRWQSVTRFLRTGDCRQSGTRSWLLISLGLLFAWVVAGSVISIGFQIFELLPPNVIGRRGYESILIFAETGRFSDADYALQFAIGMTIITLWLASLRRYRVFS
;
A
#
# COMPACT_ATOMS: atom_id res chain seq x y z
N MET A 1 -25.29 -8.13 -5.91
CA MET A 1 -24.77 -9.34 -6.59
C MET A 1 -24.10 -9.03 -7.92
N PHE A 2 -24.76 -8.35 -8.87
CA PHE A 2 -24.19 -8.05 -10.19
C PHE A 2 -22.80 -7.37 -10.20
N ALA A 3 -22.57 -6.41 -9.30
CA ALA A 3 -21.26 -5.73 -9.19
C ALA A 3 -20.13 -6.68 -8.76
N ALA A 4 -20.41 -7.63 -7.86
CA ALA A 4 -19.41 -8.60 -7.41
C ALA A 4 -19.05 -9.58 -8.53
N THR A 5 -20.02 -9.97 -9.36
CA THR A 5 -19.80 -10.87 -10.51
C THR A 5 -19.02 -10.19 -11.63
N LEU A 6 -19.26 -8.90 -11.88
CA LEU A 6 -18.52 -8.07 -12.84
C LEU A 6 -17.07 -7.82 -12.38
N ILE A 7 -16.89 -7.56 -11.09
CA ILE A 7 -15.56 -7.44 -10.48
C ILE A 7 -14.82 -8.77 -10.55
N TYR A 8 -15.49 -9.89 -10.22
CA TYR A 8 -14.92 -11.23 -10.33
C TYR A 8 -14.45 -11.57 -11.76
N THR A 9 -15.28 -11.30 -12.78
CA THR A 9 -14.90 -11.54 -14.18
C THR A 9 -13.77 -10.63 -14.63
N ALA A 10 -13.75 -9.36 -14.20
CA ALA A 10 -12.65 -8.44 -14.46
C ALA A 10 -11.33 -8.91 -13.78
N VAL A 11 -11.40 -9.39 -12.53
CA VAL A 11 -10.25 -9.98 -11.81
C VAL A 11 -9.69 -11.17 -12.61
N VAL A 12 -10.55 -12.13 -12.98
CA VAL A 12 -10.15 -13.35 -13.70
C VAL A 12 -9.48 -13.01 -15.04
N GLN A 13 -10.07 -12.11 -15.82
CA GLN A 13 -9.50 -11.72 -17.12
C GLN A 13 -8.20 -10.93 -16.97
N THR A 14 -8.07 -10.08 -15.95
CA THR A 14 -6.86 -9.29 -15.74
C THR A 14 -5.70 -10.11 -15.16
N THR A 15 -5.95 -11.06 -14.25
CA THR A 15 -4.89 -11.91 -13.68
C THR A 15 -4.34 -12.93 -14.68
N GLY A 16 -5.14 -13.39 -15.65
CA GLY A 16 -4.71 -14.40 -16.62
C GLY A 16 -3.82 -13.87 -17.75
N LEU A 17 -3.78 -12.55 -17.99
CA LEU A 17 -3.24 -12.00 -19.24
C LEU A 17 -1.86 -11.33 -19.14
N LEU A 18 -1.44 -10.77 -17.98
CA LEU A 18 -0.29 -9.86 -17.95
C LEU A 18 0.46 -9.84 -16.60
N ILE A 19 1.13 -10.92 -16.20
CA ILE A 19 2.26 -10.79 -15.27
C ILE A 19 3.51 -10.52 -16.11
N VAL A 20 3.85 -9.25 -16.28
CA VAL A 20 5.08 -8.83 -16.95
C VAL A 20 6.05 -8.35 -15.88
N GLY A 21 7.21 -9.00 -15.77
CA GLY A 21 8.25 -8.61 -14.82
C GLY A 21 9.62 -8.79 -15.45
N HIS A 22 10.46 -7.76 -15.35
CA HIS A 22 11.90 -7.85 -15.57
C HIS A 22 12.57 -7.73 -14.21
N GLY A 23 13.18 -8.81 -13.71
CA GLY A 23 13.90 -8.82 -12.43
C GLY A 23 13.01 -8.61 -11.19
N LEU A 24 13.39 -7.65 -10.34
CA LEU A 24 12.83 -7.42 -8.99
C LEU A 24 11.50 -6.64 -8.98
N VAL A 25 11.03 -6.16 -10.14
CA VAL A 25 9.80 -5.38 -10.28
C VAL A 25 8.77 -6.18 -11.07
N ARG A 26 7.57 -6.34 -10.50
CA ARG A 26 6.47 -7.10 -11.12
C ARG A 26 5.28 -6.19 -11.40
N VAL A 27 4.71 -6.30 -12.59
CA VAL A 27 3.45 -5.62 -12.93
C VAL A 27 2.29 -6.59 -12.69
N GLN A 28 1.36 -6.20 -11.83
CA GLN A 28 0.24 -7.04 -11.39
C GLN A 28 -1.09 -6.35 -11.72
N PRO A 29 -1.89 -6.90 -12.64
CA PRO A 29 -3.14 -6.28 -13.08
C PRO A 29 -4.19 -6.13 -11.95
N ILE A 30 -4.19 -7.04 -10.98
CA ILE A 30 -5.07 -6.96 -9.80
C ILE A 30 -4.81 -5.69 -8.97
N VAL A 31 -3.55 -5.26 -8.88
CA VAL A 31 -3.17 -4.05 -8.13
C VAL A 31 -3.78 -2.81 -8.80
N ALA A 32 -3.78 -2.77 -10.13
CA ALA A 32 -4.42 -1.70 -10.89
C ALA A 32 -5.94 -1.66 -10.67
N LEU A 33 -6.60 -2.82 -10.70
CA LEU A 33 -8.03 -2.90 -10.43
C LEU A 33 -8.35 -2.37 -9.04
N ILE A 34 -7.60 -2.81 -8.02
CA ILE A 34 -7.81 -2.38 -6.63
C ILE A 34 -7.54 -0.89 -6.47
N ALA A 35 -6.55 -0.34 -7.16
CA ALA A 35 -6.31 1.09 -7.16
C ALA A 35 -7.52 1.87 -7.72
N VAL A 36 -8.07 1.46 -8.85
CA VAL A 36 -9.24 2.12 -9.45
C VAL A 36 -10.49 1.95 -8.59
N VAL A 37 -10.70 0.76 -8.04
CA VAL A 37 -11.87 0.49 -7.20
C VAL A 37 -11.79 1.23 -5.86
N GLY A 38 -10.61 1.30 -5.23
CA GLY A 38 -10.39 2.13 -4.05
C GLY A 38 -10.58 3.61 -4.32
N LEU A 39 -10.15 4.06 -5.50
CA LEU A 39 -10.35 5.44 -5.94
C LEU A 39 -11.84 5.73 -6.17
N ILE A 40 -12.58 4.91 -6.91
CA ILE A 40 -13.93 5.26 -7.37
C ILE A 40 -15.02 4.68 -6.47
N GLY A 41 -14.93 3.39 -6.13
CA GLY A 41 -15.97 2.63 -5.44
C GLY A 41 -15.87 2.61 -3.91
N GLY A 42 -14.74 3.05 -3.35
CA GLY A 42 -14.53 3.16 -1.91
C GLY A 42 -14.36 1.81 -1.18
N PRO A 43 -14.47 1.81 0.17
CA PRO A 43 -14.04 0.69 1.00
C PRO A 43 -14.81 -0.61 0.73
N VAL A 44 -16.12 -0.51 0.51
CA VAL A 44 -16.98 -1.67 0.22
C VAL A 44 -16.55 -2.34 -1.09
N ALA A 45 -16.21 -1.54 -2.11
CA ALA A 45 -15.78 -2.05 -3.39
C ALA A 45 -14.38 -2.67 -3.33
N VAL A 46 -13.47 -2.12 -2.50
CA VAL A 46 -12.16 -2.72 -2.21
C VAL A 46 -12.34 -4.08 -1.56
N VAL A 47 -13.15 -4.18 -0.50
CA VAL A 47 -13.43 -5.45 0.17
C VAL A 47 -14.02 -6.46 -0.79
N GLY A 48 -15.00 -6.07 -1.61
CA GLY A 48 -15.59 -6.94 -2.63
C GLY A 48 -14.56 -7.46 -3.64
N SER A 49 -13.63 -6.60 -4.09
CA SER A 49 -12.58 -6.97 -5.04
C SER A 49 -11.58 -7.95 -4.43
N VAL A 50 -11.17 -7.71 -3.18
CA VAL A 50 -10.25 -8.59 -2.44
C VAL A 50 -10.89 -9.94 -2.14
N LEU A 51 -12.18 -9.96 -1.75
CA LEU A 51 -12.91 -11.21 -1.54
C LEU A 51 -13.09 -11.99 -2.85
N GLY A 52 -13.36 -11.30 -3.97
CA GLY A 52 -13.41 -11.93 -5.30
C GLY A 52 -12.07 -12.57 -5.68
N TYR A 53 -10.95 -11.86 -5.44
CA TYR A 53 -9.61 -12.40 -5.63
C TYR A 53 -9.32 -13.60 -4.72
N ALA A 54 -9.69 -13.51 -3.44
CA ALA A 54 -9.51 -14.60 -2.48
C ALA A 54 -10.32 -15.84 -2.91
N GLY A 55 -11.57 -15.67 -3.33
CA GLY A 55 -12.40 -16.75 -3.86
C GLY A 55 -11.82 -17.41 -5.11
N PHE A 56 -11.27 -16.61 -6.04
CA PHE A 56 -10.57 -17.11 -7.21
C PHE A 56 -9.33 -17.93 -6.83
N GLN A 57 -8.51 -17.43 -5.91
CA GLN A 57 -7.31 -18.12 -5.46
C GLN A 57 -7.64 -19.43 -4.72
N ILE A 58 -8.69 -19.43 -3.90
CA ILE A 58 -9.19 -20.64 -3.23
C ILE A 58 -9.64 -21.67 -4.27
N ALA A 59 -10.33 -21.24 -5.33
CA ALA A 59 -10.73 -22.13 -6.43
C ALA A 59 -9.53 -22.71 -7.19
N GLN A 60 -8.37 -22.04 -7.17
CA GLN A 60 -7.10 -22.54 -7.69
C GLN A 60 -6.29 -23.37 -6.67
N GLY A 61 -6.84 -23.62 -5.47
CA GLY A 61 -6.17 -24.36 -4.40
C GLY A 61 -5.13 -23.55 -3.63
N VAL A 62 -5.09 -22.23 -3.78
CA VAL A 62 -4.15 -21.33 -3.10
C VAL A 62 -4.89 -20.53 -2.03
N PHE A 63 -4.31 -20.39 -0.84
CA PHE A 63 -4.89 -19.58 0.24
C PHE A 63 -4.00 -18.36 0.58
N PRO A 64 -4.10 -17.26 -0.19
CA PRO A 64 -3.15 -16.16 -0.07
C PRO A 64 -3.65 -15.08 0.90
N VAL A 65 -3.87 -15.43 2.17
CA VAL A 65 -4.36 -14.51 3.22
C VAL A 65 -3.56 -13.21 3.25
N TRP A 66 -2.23 -13.33 3.23
CA TRP A 66 -1.33 -12.20 3.33
C TRP A 66 -1.37 -11.28 2.11
N GLN A 67 -1.54 -11.83 0.91
CA GLN A 67 -1.71 -11.02 -0.30
C GLN A 67 -3.07 -10.31 -0.29
N GLY A 68 -4.13 -11.01 0.13
CA GLY A 68 -5.46 -10.41 0.30
C GLY A 68 -5.43 -9.23 1.29
N ALA A 69 -4.76 -9.39 2.43
CA ALA A 69 -4.58 -8.32 3.40
C ALA A 69 -3.78 -7.14 2.82
N THR A 70 -2.71 -7.41 2.07
CA THR A 70 -1.89 -6.40 1.40
C THR A 70 -2.72 -5.55 0.44
N TYR A 71 -3.52 -6.21 -0.38
CA TYR A 71 -4.44 -5.61 -1.33
C TYR A 71 -5.56 -4.80 -0.67
N LEU A 72 -6.09 -5.30 0.45
CA LEU A 72 -7.08 -4.58 1.24
C LEU A 72 -6.50 -3.28 1.82
N VAL A 73 -5.32 -3.36 2.44
CA VAL A 73 -4.61 -2.17 2.96
C VAL A 73 -4.32 -1.18 1.84
N PHE A 74 -3.85 -1.66 0.68
CA PHE A 74 -3.57 -0.82 -0.48
C PHE A 74 -4.79 -0.05 -0.98
N GLY A 75 -5.91 -0.75 -1.23
CA GLY A 75 -7.14 -0.12 -1.69
C GLY A 75 -7.74 0.85 -0.68
N LEU A 76 -7.65 0.53 0.62
CA LEU A 76 -8.11 1.43 1.69
C LEU A 76 -7.24 2.68 1.81
N LEU A 77 -5.91 2.55 1.72
CA LEU A 77 -5.01 3.71 1.74
C LEU A 77 -5.27 4.64 0.56
N ILE A 78 -5.50 4.09 -0.63
CA ILE A 78 -5.87 4.89 -1.81
C ILE A 78 -7.17 5.65 -1.55
N HIS A 79 -8.18 4.99 -0.97
CA HIS A 79 -9.44 5.63 -0.66
C HIS A 79 -9.28 6.77 0.38
N VAL A 80 -8.55 6.51 1.46
CA VAL A 80 -8.29 7.49 2.51
C VAL A 80 -7.54 8.70 1.95
N PHE A 81 -6.45 8.47 1.21
CA PHE A 81 -5.67 9.55 0.62
C PHE A 81 -6.42 10.30 -0.49
N ARG A 82 -7.33 9.63 -1.23
CA ARG A 82 -8.25 10.31 -2.15
C ARG A 82 -9.15 11.29 -1.40
N ILE A 83 -9.83 10.84 -0.35
CA ILE A 83 -10.72 11.70 0.44
C ILE A 83 -9.93 12.89 0.98
N GLN A 84 -8.75 12.63 1.54
CA GLN A 84 -7.92 13.67 2.15
C GLN A 84 -7.32 14.66 1.13
N SER A 85 -7.03 14.22 -0.09
CA SER A 85 -6.50 15.09 -1.16
C SER A 85 -7.56 15.98 -1.81
N GLY A 86 -8.83 15.82 -1.44
CA GLY A 86 -9.92 16.64 -1.97
C GLY A 86 -10.24 16.37 -3.43
N LEU A 87 -9.83 15.21 -3.97
CA LEU A 87 -10.20 14.71 -5.31
C LEU A 87 -11.71 14.38 -5.36
N THR A 88 -12.53 15.42 -5.36
CA THR A 88 -13.99 15.37 -5.34
C THR A 88 -14.58 15.21 -6.74
N GLU A 89 -13.89 15.69 -7.78
CA GLU A 89 -14.30 15.52 -9.17
C GLU A 89 -13.26 14.74 -9.96
N ILE A 90 -13.39 13.41 -9.94
CA ILE A 90 -12.78 12.53 -10.95
C ILE A 90 -13.64 12.61 -12.22
N ARG A 91 -13.85 13.83 -12.74
CA ARG A 91 -14.50 14.00 -14.05
C ARG A 91 -13.47 13.86 -15.17
N ASN A 92 -12.20 14.18 -14.88
CA ASN A 92 -11.06 14.04 -15.79
C ASN A 92 -9.74 13.81 -15.02
N PRO A 93 -9.44 12.62 -14.47
CA PRO A 93 -8.17 12.38 -13.75
C PRO A 93 -6.90 12.65 -14.59
N LEU A 94 -7.05 12.70 -15.92
CA LEU A 94 -6.00 12.94 -16.91
C LEU A 94 -6.11 14.29 -17.63
N GLY A 95 -7.10 15.12 -17.27
CA GLY A 95 -7.35 16.40 -17.96
C GLY A 95 -6.37 17.51 -17.59
N SER A 96 -5.70 17.39 -16.45
CA SER A 96 -4.69 18.35 -15.98
C SER A 96 -3.49 17.64 -15.37
N ILE A 97 -2.29 18.16 -15.66
CA ILE A 97 -1.00 17.71 -15.08
C ILE A 97 -1.08 17.67 -13.55
N THR A 98 -1.78 18.62 -12.94
CA THR A 98 -1.95 18.69 -11.48
C THR A 98 -2.75 17.50 -10.93
N GLN A 99 -3.78 17.04 -11.63
CA GLN A 99 -4.59 15.89 -11.20
C GLN A 99 -3.84 14.57 -11.36
N PHE A 100 -3.06 14.43 -12.44
CA PHE A 100 -2.18 13.28 -12.62
C PHE A 100 -1.08 13.23 -11.57
N ALA A 101 -0.49 14.38 -11.21
CA ALA A 101 0.50 14.47 -10.14
C ALA A 101 -0.07 14.07 -8.77
N VAL A 102 -1.28 14.54 -8.44
CA VAL A 102 -1.95 14.15 -7.18
C VAL A 102 -2.30 12.66 -7.18
N PHE A 103 -2.83 12.12 -8.28
CA PHE A 103 -3.09 10.68 -8.41
C PHE A 103 -1.81 9.86 -8.22
N SER A 104 -0.74 10.23 -8.91
CA SER A 104 0.57 9.57 -8.82
C SER A 104 1.12 9.60 -7.40
N LEU A 105 0.99 10.73 -6.72
CA LEU A 105 1.39 10.89 -5.32
C LEU A 105 0.56 9.98 -4.40
N VAL A 106 -0.77 9.96 -4.53
CA VAL A 106 -1.65 9.09 -3.74
C VAL A 106 -1.32 7.61 -3.95
N VAL A 107 -1.11 7.20 -5.20
CA VAL A 107 -0.73 5.82 -5.55
C VAL A 107 0.63 5.45 -4.96
N CYS A 108 1.66 6.28 -5.15
CA CYS A 108 2.99 6.03 -4.61
C CYS A 108 2.95 5.88 -3.08
N LEU A 109 2.29 6.80 -2.39
CA LEU A 109 2.22 6.77 -0.93
C LEU A 109 1.48 5.54 -0.42
N SER A 110 0.37 5.19 -1.07
CA SER A 110 -0.37 3.96 -0.74
C SER A 110 0.49 2.73 -0.98
N ALA A 111 1.23 2.69 -2.09
CA ALA A 111 2.08 1.58 -2.47
C ALA A 111 3.23 1.37 -1.46
N PHE A 112 3.95 2.43 -1.11
CA PHE A 112 5.04 2.35 -0.13
C PHE A 112 4.52 2.13 1.29
N GLY A 113 3.39 2.73 1.66
CA GLY A 113 2.70 2.44 2.92
C GLY A 113 2.37 0.95 3.03
N THR A 114 1.66 0.40 2.05
CA THR A 114 1.35 -1.04 1.99
C THR A 114 2.61 -1.91 1.98
N ALA A 115 3.61 -1.56 1.18
CA ALA A 115 4.86 -2.31 1.11
C ALA A 115 5.58 -2.32 2.46
N SER A 116 5.53 -1.23 3.22
CA SER A 116 6.14 -1.19 4.56
C SER A 116 5.48 -2.18 5.52
N PHE A 117 4.14 -2.29 5.50
CA PHE A 117 3.42 -3.29 6.29
C PHE A 117 3.76 -4.72 5.85
N MET A 118 3.83 -4.94 4.55
CA MET A 118 4.15 -6.25 3.96
C MET A 118 5.57 -6.69 4.30
N SER A 119 6.55 -5.81 4.13
CA SER A 119 7.96 -6.09 4.41
C SER A 119 8.23 -6.22 5.91
N TRP A 120 7.56 -5.44 6.74
CA TRP A 120 7.58 -5.64 8.19
C TRP A 120 7.07 -7.02 8.58
N ASN A 121 5.96 -7.48 7.99
CA ASN A 121 5.45 -8.84 8.23
C ASN A 121 6.43 -9.93 7.74
N TYR A 122 7.00 -9.79 6.54
CA TYR A 122 7.98 -10.75 6.05
C TYR A 122 9.24 -10.83 6.89
N MET A 123 9.65 -9.71 7.46
CA MET A 123 10.73 -9.67 8.42
C MET A 123 10.33 -10.40 9.70
N LEU A 124 9.15 -10.14 10.28
CA LEU A 124 8.69 -10.84 11.49
C LEU A 124 8.58 -12.37 11.33
N VAL A 125 8.31 -12.85 10.12
CA VAL A 125 8.26 -14.29 9.79
C VAL A 125 9.65 -14.84 9.38
N GLY A 126 10.71 -14.02 9.42
CA GLY A 126 12.08 -14.41 9.06
C GLY A 126 12.25 -14.76 7.59
N ARG A 127 11.36 -14.28 6.70
CA ARG A 127 11.38 -14.63 5.27
C ARG A 127 12.24 -13.69 4.43
N PHE A 128 12.21 -12.40 4.73
CA PHE A 128 12.92 -11.39 3.95
C PHE A 128 13.17 -10.15 4.80
N PRO A 129 14.33 -9.48 4.69
CA PRO A 129 14.60 -8.27 5.44
C PRO A 129 13.70 -7.11 5.00
N PHE A 130 13.44 -6.17 5.92
CA PHE A 130 12.60 -5.00 5.65
C PHE A 130 13.12 -4.20 4.45
N PHE A 131 14.42 -3.87 4.44
CA PHE A 131 15.14 -3.42 3.25
C PHE A 131 15.92 -4.59 2.64
N PRO A 132 15.87 -4.84 1.31
CA PRO A 132 15.28 -3.99 0.27
C PRO A 132 13.81 -4.29 -0.05
N GLY A 133 13.14 -5.14 0.74
CA GLY A 133 11.79 -5.64 0.47
C GLY A 133 10.76 -4.53 0.26
N VAL A 134 10.80 -3.49 1.10
CA VAL A 134 9.87 -2.36 1.05
C VAL A 134 9.99 -1.59 -0.27
N PHE A 135 11.21 -1.47 -0.78
CA PHE A 135 11.50 -0.71 -1.99
C PHE A 135 10.99 -1.44 -3.23
N PHE A 136 11.35 -2.71 -3.39
CA PHE A 136 10.91 -3.48 -4.56
C PHE A 136 9.41 -3.73 -4.57
N SER A 137 8.82 -4.03 -3.41
CA SER A 137 7.37 -4.23 -3.29
C SER A 137 6.62 -2.92 -3.53
N GLY A 138 7.10 -1.81 -2.96
CA GLY A 138 6.51 -0.49 -3.15
C GLY A 138 6.56 -0.05 -4.61
N LEU A 139 7.70 -0.23 -5.27
CA LEU A 139 7.86 0.12 -6.69
C LEU A 139 7.00 -0.78 -7.60
N SER A 140 6.95 -2.09 -7.33
CA SER A 140 6.06 -3.02 -8.03
C SER A 140 4.59 -2.61 -7.93
N LEU A 141 4.11 -2.29 -6.72
CA LEU A 141 2.74 -1.82 -6.49
C LEU A 141 2.47 -0.48 -7.19
N ALA A 142 3.38 0.48 -7.06
CA ALA A 142 3.25 1.81 -7.65
C ALA A 142 3.20 1.74 -9.18
N VAL A 143 4.15 1.04 -9.81
CA VAL A 143 4.20 0.88 -11.28
C VAL A 143 2.96 0.14 -11.78
N SER A 144 2.55 -0.93 -11.09
CA SER A 144 1.33 -1.67 -11.44
C SER A 144 0.09 -0.78 -11.44
N ALA A 145 -0.08 -0.01 -10.35
CA ALA A 145 -1.21 0.88 -10.20
C ALA A 145 -1.16 2.09 -11.13
N MET A 146 0.02 2.61 -11.47
CA MET A 146 0.16 3.70 -12.44
C MET A 146 -0.15 3.23 -13.85
N LEU A 147 0.50 2.17 -14.33
CA LEU A 147 0.31 1.67 -15.69
C LEU A 147 -1.12 1.16 -15.90
N GLY A 148 -1.57 0.26 -15.03
CA GLY A 148 -2.90 -0.31 -15.17
C GLY A 148 -4.00 0.66 -14.72
N GLY A 149 -3.76 1.51 -13.73
CA GLY A 149 -4.75 2.47 -13.24
C GLY A 149 -5.05 3.57 -14.25
N VAL A 150 -4.05 4.08 -14.98
CA VAL A 150 -4.30 5.05 -16.06
C VAL A 150 -5.15 4.44 -17.18
N LEU A 151 -4.84 3.21 -17.58
CA LEU A 151 -5.62 2.48 -18.60
C LEU A 151 -7.04 2.19 -18.12
N ALA A 152 -7.19 1.67 -16.91
CA ALA A 152 -8.48 1.34 -16.33
C ALA A 152 -9.33 2.59 -16.06
N LEU A 153 -8.74 3.70 -15.61
CA LEU A 153 -9.44 4.98 -15.47
C LEU A 153 -9.91 5.50 -16.83
N SER A 154 -9.08 5.42 -17.86
CA SER A 154 -9.45 5.81 -19.23
C SER A 154 -10.63 4.96 -19.74
N PHE A 155 -10.62 3.66 -19.46
CA PHE A 155 -11.70 2.75 -19.83
C PHE A 155 -12.99 3.02 -19.06
N VAL A 156 -12.90 3.17 -17.74
CA VAL A 156 -14.04 3.50 -16.87
C VAL A 156 -14.64 4.84 -17.28
N GLN A 157 -13.81 5.84 -17.62
CA GLN A 157 -14.28 7.13 -18.08
C GLN A 157 -15.08 7.00 -19.38
N ARG A 158 -14.60 6.21 -20.35
CA ARG A 158 -15.37 5.91 -21.57
C ARG A 158 -16.69 5.20 -21.24
N LEU A 159 -16.68 4.25 -20.32
CA LEU A 159 -17.90 3.52 -19.93
C LEU A 159 -18.93 4.42 -19.22
N VAL A 160 -18.48 5.25 -18.29
CA VAL A 160 -19.31 6.15 -17.46
C VAL A 160 -19.81 7.35 -18.26
N SER A 161 -19.15 7.71 -19.37
CA SER A 161 -19.66 8.71 -20.32
C SER A 161 -20.98 8.30 -20.98
N SER A 162 -21.35 7.02 -20.92
CA SER A 162 -22.64 6.54 -21.39
C SER A 162 -23.78 6.95 -20.45
N GLN A 163 -24.86 7.47 -21.05
CA GLN A 163 -26.01 8.05 -20.35
C GLN A 163 -26.67 7.08 -19.34
N ARG A 164 -26.56 5.77 -19.58
CA ARG A 164 -27.12 4.70 -18.71
C ARG A 164 -26.37 4.55 -17.39
N TRP A 165 -25.05 4.76 -17.38
CA TRP A 165 -24.20 4.58 -16.19
C TRP A 165 -24.21 5.79 -15.26
N GLN A 166 -24.53 6.98 -15.78
CA GLN A 166 -24.68 8.20 -14.98
C GLN A 166 -25.83 8.12 -13.97
N SER A 167 -26.85 7.32 -14.25
CA SER A 167 -28.00 7.11 -13.35
C SER A 167 -27.63 6.18 -12.18
N VAL A 168 -26.88 5.12 -12.46
CA VAL A 168 -26.43 4.14 -11.47
C VAL A 168 -25.37 4.73 -10.54
N THR A 169 -24.43 5.49 -11.08
CA THR A 169 -23.37 6.15 -10.28
C THR A 169 -23.93 7.24 -9.37
N ARG A 170 -24.98 7.97 -9.78
CA ARG A 170 -25.68 8.92 -8.91
C ARG A 170 -26.37 8.25 -7.72
N PHE A 171 -26.92 7.04 -7.90
CA PHE A 171 -27.56 6.30 -6.81
C PHE A 171 -26.55 5.79 -5.76
N LEU A 172 -25.31 5.53 -6.18
CA LEU A 172 -24.21 5.11 -5.28
C LEU A 172 -23.46 6.31 -4.65
N ARG A 173 -23.74 7.55 -5.09
CA ARG A 173 -23.09 8.77 -4.61
C ARG A 173 -23.88 9.43 -3.47
N THR A 174 -24.28 8.63 -2.50
CA THR A 174 -24.90 9.11 -1.25
C THR A 174 -23.83 9.32 -0.20
N GLY A 175 -23.29 10.56 -0.14
CA GLY A 175 -22.44 11.00 0.96
C GLY A 175 -21.29 11.90 0.53
N ASP A 176 -21.59 13.09 0.00
CA ASP A 176 -20.59 14.15 -0.13
C ASP A 176 -20.36 14.79 1.25
N CYS A 177 -19.44 14.23 2.04
CA CYS A 177 -18.94 14.90 3.25
C CYS A 177 -18.01 16.05 2.82
N ARG A 178 -18.53 17.27 2.89
CA ARG A 178 -17.77 18.52 2.67
C ARG A 178 -16.87 18.76 3.89
N GLN A 179 -15.56 18.53 3.77
CA GLN A 179 -14.62 18.73 4.88
C GLN A 179 -13.59 19.81 4.55
N SER A 180 -13.77 20.99 5.18
CA SER A 180 -12.76 22.04 5.27
C SER A 180 -11.91 21.82 6.52
N GLY A 181 -10.71 21.26 6.36
CA GLY A 181 -9.77 20.99 7.47
C GLY A 181 -8.77 19.84 7.23
N THR A 182 -8.88 19.18 6.07
CA THR A 182 -8.23 17.91 5.71
C THR A 182 -6.73 17.99 5.38
N ARG A 183 -6.22 19.16 4.95
CA ARG A 183 -4.86 19.27 4.38
C ARG A 183 -3.74 19.03 5.39
N SER A 184 -3.91 19.49 6.64
CA SER A 184 -2.91 19.30 7.70
C SER A 184 -2.81 17.84 8.16
N TRP A 185 -3.93 17.11 8.13
CA TRP A 185 -3.98 15.71 8.55
C TRP A 185 -3.37 14.75 7.53
N LEU A 186 -3.53 15.06 6.23
CA LEU A 186 -2.85 14.33 5.16
C LEU A 186 -1.34 14.41 5.37
N LEU A 187 -0.81 15.59 5.63
CA LEU A 187 0.63 15.79 5.87
C LEU A 187 1.14 15.01 7.08
N ILE A 188 0.35 14.91 8.16
CA ILE A 188 0.72 14.11 9.35
C ILE A 188 0.74 12.61 9.02
N SER A 189 -0.32 12.11 8.38
CA SER A 189 -0.42 10.68 8.01
C SER A 189 0.70 10.27 7.03
N LEU A 190 0.97 11.15 6.06
CA LEU A 190 2.01 11.00 5.07
C LEU A 190 3.40 11.07 5.72
N GLY A 191 3.61 12.03 6.61
CA GLY A 191 4.85 12.18 7.37
C GLY A 191 5.15 10.95 8.22
N LEU A 192 4.15 10.37 8.89
CA LEU A 192 4.31 9.15 9.71
C LEU A 192 4.70 7.93 8.86
N LEU A 193 4.00 7.67 7.75
CA LEU A 193 4.32 6.54 6.89
C LEU A 193 5.67 6.71 6.18
N PHE A 194 5.99 7.94 5.75
CA PHE A 194 7.29 8.23 5.17
C PHE A 194 8.42 8.05 6.19
N ALA A 195 8.25 8.59 7.41
CA ALA A 195 9.19 8.40 8.51
C ALA A 195 9.37 6.92 8.83
N TRP A 196 8.31 6.10 8.77
CA TRP A 196 8.41 4.66 8.96
C TRP A 196 9.26 3.98 7.90
N VAL A 197 8.99 4.26 6.62
CA VAL A 197 9.76 3.68 5.51
C VAL A 197 11.24 4.04 5.65
N VAL A 198 11.55 5.30 5.97
CA VAL A 198 12.93 5.78 6.15
C VAL A 198 13.58 5.14 7.36
N ALA A 199 12.95 5.20 8.55
CA ALA A 199 13.50 4.67 9.78
C ALA A 199 13.71 3.15 9.70
N GLY A 200 12.70 2.40 9.23
CA GLY A 200 12.80 0.96 9.04
C GLY A 200 13.89 0.58 8.04
N SER A 201 14.06 1.35 6.96
CA SER A 201 15.12 1.10 5.98
C SER A 201 16.51 1.39 6.55
N VAL A 202 16.69 2.51 7.26
CA VAL A 202 17.99 2.88 7.88
C VAL A 202 18.39 1.85 8.93
N ILE A 203 17.46 1.41 9.76
CA ILE A 203 17.70 0.38 10.78
C ILE A 203 18.08 -0.94 10.11
N SER A 204 17.30 -1.39 9.13
CA SER A 204 17.56 -2.63 8.40
C SER A 204 18.90 -2.62 7.68
N ILE A 205 19.28 -1.50 7.03
CA ILE A 205 20.60 -1.35 6.38
C ILE A 205 21.71 -1.33 7.43
N GLY A 206 21.52 -0.61 8.54
CA GLY A 206 22.48 -0.56 9.64
C GLY A 206 22.81 -1.96 10.14
N PHE A 207 21.78 -2.76 10.45
CA PHE A 207 21.96 -4.15 10.88
C PHE A 207 22.66 -5.01 9.83
N GLN A 208 22.28 -4.92 8.56
CA GLN A 208 22.96 -5.65 7.47
C GLN A 208 24.44 -5.29 7.36
N ILE A 209 24.80 -4.01 7.52
CA ILE A 209 26.19 -3.57 7.50
C ILE A 209 26.95 -4.13 8.71
N PHE A 210 26.34 -4.13 9.89
CA PHE A 210 26.95 -4.69 11.10
C PHE A 210 27.18 -6.20 11.01
N GLU A 211 26.25 -6.96 10.42
CA GLU A 211 26.41 -8.40 10.19
C GLU A 211 27.58 -8.74 9.26
N LEU A 212 27.93 -7.83 8.35
CA LEU A 212 29.06 -8.01 7.41
C LEU A 212 30.43 -7.67 8.03
N LEU A 213 30.47 -7.03 9.20
CA LEU A 213 31.73 -6.62 9.84
C LEU A 213 32.34 -7.80 10.63
N PRO A 214 33.60 -8.18 10.36
CA PRO A 214 34.28 -9.20 11.17
C PRO A 214 34.40 -8.75 12.63
N PRO A 215 34.19 -9.63 13.64
CA PRO A 215 34.26 -9.28 15.06
C PRO A 215 35.57 -8.57 15.45
N ASN A 216 36.67 -8.96 14.82
CA ASN A 216 38.01 -8.42 15.05
C ASN A 216 38.13 -6.92 14.73
N VAL A 217 37.32 -6.40 13.81
CA VAL A 217 37.31 -4.98 13.42
C VAL A 217 36.53 -4.13 14.43
N ILE A 218 35.48 -4.70 15.02
CA ILE A 218 34.59 -4.03 15.97
C ILE A 218 35.33 -3.78 17.30
N GLY A 219 36.05 -4.78 17.81
CA GLY A 219 36.84 -4.66 19.04
C GLY A 219 37.96 -3.61 18.92
N ARG A 220 38.66 -3.55 17.78
CA ARG A 220 39.76 -2.58 17.57
C ARG A 220 39.31 -1.11 17.53
N ARG A 221 38.04 -0.82 17.23
CA ARG A 221 37.52 0.55 17.17
C ARG A 221 36.83 1.00 18.46
N GLY A 222 36.89 0.20 19.52
CA GLY A 222 36.29 0.54 20.82
C GLY A 222 34.76 0.46 20.84
N TYR A 223 34.15 -0.26 19.88
CA TYR A 223 32.71 -0.51 19.85
C TYR A 223 32.34 -1.78 20.65
N GLU A 224 33.03 -2.05 21.75
CA GLU A 224 32.84 -3.26 22.55
C GLU A 224 31.43 -3.36 23.14
N SER A 225 30.79 -2.21 23.41
CA SER A 225 29.38 -2.17 23.83
C SER A 225 28.42 -2.73 22.78
N ILE A 226 28.79 -2.68 21.49
CA ILE A 226 28.01 -3.25 20.38
C ILE A 226 28.30 -4.75 20.26
N LEU A 227 29.53 -5.20 20.55
CA LEU A 227 29.89 -6.62 20.58
C LEU A 227 29.10 -7.44 21.61
N ILE A 228 28.73 -6.86 22.76
CA ILE A 228 27.87 -7.52 23.77
C ILE A 228 26.52 -7.92 23.18
N PHE A 229 25.95 -7.09 22.31
CA PHE A 229 24.72 -7.44 21.62
C PHE A 229 24.99 -8.55 20.58
N ALA A 230 26.15 -8.52 19.89
CA ALA A 230 26.49 -9.44 18.80
C ALA A 230 26.80 -10.86 19.28
N GLU A 231 27.54 -10.98 20.38
CA GLU A 231 27.97 -12.27 20.94
C GLU A 231 26.86 -13.03 21.67
N THR A 232 25.81 -12.34 22.12
CA THR A 232 24.69 -13.00 22.83
C THR A 232 23.70 -13.71 21.90
N GLY A 233 23.97 -13.78 20.59
CA GLY A 233 23.01 -14.26 19.59
C GLY A 233 21.77 -13.35 19.46
N ARG A 234 21.74 -12.24 20.20
CA ARG A 234 20.60 -11.31 20.28
C ARG A 234 20.60 -10.30 19.15
N PHE A 235 21.59 -10.21 18.26
CA PHE A 235 21.53 -9.23 17.17
C PHE A 235 20.40 -9.50 16.17
N SER A 236 20.20 -10.77 15.80
CA SER A 236 19.06 -11.14 14.96
C SER A 236 17.76 -10.79 15.68
N ASP A 237 17.64 -11.19 16.94
CA ASP A 237 16.42 -10.99 17.74
C ASP A 237 16.18 -9.53 18.14
N ALA A 238 17.24 -8.74 18.27
CA ALA A 238 17.20 -7.31 18.62
C ALA A 238 16.84 -6.44 17.41
N ASP A 239 17.27 -6.79 16.19
CA ASP A 239 16.76 -6.15 14.97
C ASP A 239 15.25 -6.35 14.88
N TYR A 240 14.79 -7.60 15.03
CA TYR A 240 13.37 -7.92 15.02
C TYR A 240 12.61 -7.18 16.14
N ALA A 241 13.14 -7.16 17.36
CA ALA A 241 12.49 -6.50 18.50
C ALA A 241 12.43 -4.98 18.34
N LEU A 242 13.50 -4.33 17.84
CA LEU A 242 13.54 -2.89 17.62
C LEU A 242 12.61 -2.47 16.48
N GLN A 243 12.67 -3.16 15.34
CA GLN A 243 11.76 -2.88 14.23
C GLN A 243 10.31 -3.22 14.58
N PHE A 244 10.07 -4.24 15.41
CA PHE A 244 8.74 -4.52 15.95
C PHE A 244 8.23 -3.36 16.82
N ALA A 245 9.04 -2.89 17.78
CA ALA A 245 8.66 -1.80 18.68
C ALA A 245 8.38 -0.50 17.93
N ILE A 246 9.24 -0.14 16.97
CA ILE A 246 9.06 1.08 16.16
C ILE A 246 7.86 0.93 15.23
N GLY A 247 7.72 -0.22 14.57
CA GLY A 247 6.56 -0.51 13.71
C GLY A 247 5.25 -0.39 14.48
N MET A 248 5.14 -1.02 15.65
CA MET A 248 3.97 -0.93 16.53
C MET A 248 3.68 0.51 16.98
N THR A 249 4.73 1.26 17.33
CA THR A 249 4.60 2.67 17.74
C THR A 249 4.03 3.51 16.61
N ILE A 250 4.56 3.38 15.38
CA ILE A 250 4.10 4.17 14.25
C ILE A 250 2.69 3.76 13.84
N ILE A 251 2.36 2.47 13.86
CA ILE A 251 1.01 2.00 13.57
C ILE A 251 0.02 2.57 14.59
N THR A 252 0.40 2.58 15.87
CA THR A 252 -0.45 3.13 16.93
C THR A 252 -0.63 4.64 16.77
N LEU A 253 0.44 5.39 16.48
CA LEU A 253 0.37 6.82 16.20
C LEU A 253 -0.47 7.11 14.96
N TRP A 254 -0.34 6.29 13.91
CA TRP A 254 -1.11 6.41 12.68
C TRP A 254 -2.60 6.11 12.94
N LEU A 255 -2.93 5.01 13.61
CA LEU A 255 -4.31 4.69 13.99
C LEU A 255 -4.91 5.73 14.94
N ALA A 256 -4.14 6.26 15.88
CA ALA A 256 -4.56 7.35 16.75
C ALA A 256 -4.85 8.63 15.95
N SER A 257 -4.02 8.94 14.95
CA SER A 257 -4.25 10.05 14.02
C SER A 257 -5.55 9.88 13.24
N LEU A 258 -5.86 8.65 12.80
CA LEU A 258 -7.11 8.31 12.11
C LEU A 258 -8.33 8.36 13.03
N ARG A 259 -8.23 7.90 14.28
CA ARG A 259 -9.35 7.93 15.24
C ARG A 259 -9.74 9.37 15.60
N ARG A 260 -8.75 10.24 15.76
CA ARG A 260 -8.98 11.66 16.07
C ARG A 260 -9.77 12.34 14.94
N TYR A 261 -9.54 11.96 13.69
CA TYR A 261 -10.29 12.48 12.54
C TYR A 261 -11.80 12.21 12.60
N ARG A 262 -12.23 11.02 13.06
CA ARG A 262 -13.66 10.65 13.16
C ARG A 262 -14.44 11.39 14.25
N VAL A 263 -13.75 11.94 15.25
CA VAL A 263 -14.40 12.61 16.39
C VAL A 263 -14.68 14.09 16.07
N PHE A 264 -13.99 14.67 15.09
CA PHE A 264 -14.14 16.07 14.68
C PHE A 264 -14.88 16.24 13.34
N SER A 265 -15.51 15.17 12.85
CA SER A 265 -16.31 15.12 11.62
C SER A 265 -17.75 14.73 11.93
#